data_AF-A0A2V7DH12-F1
#
_entry.id   AF-A0A2V7DH12-F1
#
_cell.length_a   1.000
_cell.length_b   1.000
_cell.length_c   1.000
_cell.angle_alpha   90.00
_cell.angle_beta   90.00
_cell.angle_gamma   90.00
#
_symmetry.space_group_name_H-M   'P 1'
#
loop_
_entity.id
_entity.type
_entity.pdbx_description
1 polymer ?
#
loop_
_entity_poly.entity_id
_entity_poly.type
_entity_poly.pdbx_seq_one_letter_code
_entity_poly.pdbx_strand_id
1 'polypeptide(L)'
;MPGKLKIYVVDDSRTQAEIARALLEKAGHDVMISTASQEALAQIPSVRPDCVLFDLMMPGLDGYELCRRLRGMPELARTRLVVVSSKAYPFERKRALEMGADAYFVKPLSPTTFTAEVERLVAGILTVTFWGVRGTLPVSRPDARRYGGNTLSVSVDFPDGRLFVFDGGTGVRALSDALMAAGRTRLDARVLISHPHWDHIIALPFFVPFYVQGNRFEICGPSHGDITMRDLINGQMDSVYFPITTREFAADVQYRDLAEGTYDIGGVPVRTMLLSHPGNCLGYRLEHAGRSLCFVTDNELYPADSPHRSEEYADRLAEFCRDTDALITDCTYADAEYPRHMHWGHSSVSQVAELAWRARARTLYLVHHDPSQNDDAIDAKLAAVQAWLGAHGAETRVAAPVERAQIEI
;
A
#
# COMPACT_ATOMS: atom_id res chain seq x y z
N MET A 1 20.94 -2.64 1.02
CA MET A 1 20.94 -2.51 -0.46
C MET A 1 20.67 -3.89 -1.02
N PRO A 2 19.83 -4.01 -2.07
CA PRO A 2 19.71 -5.29 -2.77
C PRO A 2 21.11 -5.77 -3.19
N GLY A 3 21.31 -7.08 -3.21
CA GLY A 3 22.57 -7.66 -3.70
C GLY A 3 22.82 -7.25 -5.15
N LYS A 4 24.02 -7.57 -5.66
CA LYS A 4 24.39 -7.35 -7.06
C LYS A 4 23.35 -7.94 -8.01
N LEU A 5 22.63 -7.10 -8.75
CA LEU A 5 21.61 -7.49 -9.71
C LEU A 5 22.21 -7.81 -11.08
N LYS A 6 21.58 -8.73 -11.81
CA LYS A 6 21.83 -8.99 -13.23
C LYS A 6 20.79 -8.25 -14.06
N ILE A 7 21.21 -7.26 -14.83
CA ILE A 7 20.32 -6.40 -15.61
C ILE A 7 20.65 -6.54 -17.09
N TYR A 8 19.61 -6.62 -17.92
CA TYR A 8 19.75 -6.68 -19.37
C TYR A 8 19.13 -5.42 -19.99
N VAL A 9 19.90 -4.64 -20.74
CA VAL A 9 19.43 -3.43 -21.42
C VAL A 9 19.29 -3.68 -22.92
N VAL A 10 18.14 -3.34 -23.50
CA VAL A 10 17.83 -3.52 -24.91
C VAL A 10 17.43 -2.17 -25.51
N ASP A 11 18.30 -1.58 -26.33
CA ASP A 11 18.06 -0.27 -26.92
C ASP A 11 18.80 -0.18 -28.26
N ASP A 12 18.09 0.16 -29.34
CA ASP A 12 18.69 0.28 -30.67
C ASP A 12 19.71 1.43 -30.76
N SER A 13 19.62 2.41 -29.85
CA SER A 13 20.66 3.40 -29.63
C SER A 13 21.74 2.87 -28.69
N ARG A 14 22.89 2.50 -29.26
CA ARG A 14 24.09 2.12 -28.49
C ARG A 14 24.42 3.15 -27.40
N THR A 15 24.32 4.44 -27.69
CA THR A 15 24.59 5.50 -26.72
C THR A 15 23.65 5.45 -25.53
N GLN A 16 22.35 5.23 -25.75
CA GLN A 16 21.38 5.15 -24.65
C GLN A 16 21.56 3.89 -23.81
N ALA A 17 21.81 2.73 -24.45
CA ALA A 17 22.16 1.50 -23.77
C ALA A 17 23.39 1.67 -22.85
N GLU A 18 24.42 2.37 -23.35
CA GLU A 18 25.66 2.66 -22.63
C GLU A 18 25.46 3.59 -21.44
N ILE A 19 24.60 4.61 -21.57
CA ILE A 19 24.25 5.49 -20.44
C ILE A 19 23.57 4.69 -19.32
N ALA A 20 22.56 3.87 -19.66
CA ALA A 20 21.89 3.03 -18.68
C ALA A 20 22.87 2.05 -18.02
N ARG A 21 23.74 1.41 -18.81
CA ARG A 21 24.80 0.54 -18.31
C ARG A 21 25.72 1.25 -17.33
N ALA A 22 26.26 2.41 -17.70
CA ALA A 22 27.19 3.15 -16.86
C ALA A 22 26.60 3.54 -15.50
N LEU A 23 25.31 3.94 -15.48
CA LEU A 23 24.61 4.28 -14.22
C LEU A 23 24.44 3.05 -13.30
N LEU A 24 24.11 1.89 -13.87
CA LEU A 24 23.84 0.66 -13.13
C LEU A 24 25.13 -0.06 -12.70
N GLU A 25 26.16 -0.09 -13.55
CA GLU A 25 27.49 -0.65 -13.21
C GLU A 25 28.18 0.20 -12.14
N LYS A 26 28.02 1.53 -12.17
CA LYS A 26 28.52 2.42 -11.11
C LYS A 26 27.91 2.09 -9.74
N ALA A 27 26.69 1.56 -9.72
CA ALA A 27 26.03 1.06 -8.52
C ALA A 27 26.43 -0.38 -8.15
N GLY A 28 27.29 -1.02 -8.94
CA GLY A 28 27.85 -2.34 -8.68
C GLY A 28 27.06 -3.51 -9.27
N HIS A 29 26.10 -3.26 -10.17
CA HIS A 29 25.32 -4.31 -10.84
C HIS A 29 26.05 -4.91 -12.06
N ASP A 30 25.67 -6.15 -12.43
CA ASP A 30 26.12 -6.78 -13.68
C ASP A 30 25.16 -6.42 -14.81
N VAL A 31 25.66 -5.76 -15.86
CA VAL A 31 24.82 -5.27 -16.95
C VAL A 31 25.25 -5.86 -18.29
N MET A 32 24.28 -6.47 -18.98
CA MET A 32 24.41 -6.87 -20.38
C MET A 32 23.63 -5.90 -21.26
N ILE A 33 24.13 -5.63 -22.46
CA ILE A 33 23.46 -4.76 -23.42
C ILE A 33 23.25 -5.48 -24.74
N SER A 34 22.12 -5.21 -25.39
CA SER A 34 21.89 -5.54 -26.80
C SER A 34 21.34 -4.33 -27.54
N THR A 35 21.81 -4.12 -28.77
CA THR A 35 21.25 -3.11 -29.68
C THR A 35 20.25 -3.69 -30.68
N ALA A 36 19.97 -4.98 -30.58
CA ALA A 36 19.02 -5.68 -31.43
C ALA A 36 18.07 -6.53 -30.57
N SER A 37 16.78 -6.28 -30.72
CA SER A 37 15.72 -6.94 -29.95
C SER A 37 15.61 -8.45 -30.25
N GLN A 38 15.90 -8.88 -31.47
CA GLN A 38 15.94 -10.31 -31.84
C GLN A 38 17.07 -11.06 -31.13
N GLU A 39 18.26 -10.47 -31.04
CA GLU A 39 19.39 -11.04 -30.31
C GLU A 39 19.07 -11.11 -28.80
N ALA A 40 18.48 -10.04 -28.25
CA ALA A 40 18.07 -10.00 -26.86
C ALA A 40 17.04 -11.09 -26.55
N LEU A 41 16.02 -11.28 -27.40
CA LEU A 41 15.01 -12.32 -27.24
C LEU A 41 15.62 -13.73 -27.19
N ALA A 42 16.70 -13.98 -27.93
CA ALA A 42 17.39 -15.26 -27.92
C ALA A 42 18.26 -15.47 -26.66
N GLN A 43 18.86 -14.40 -26.11
CA GLN A 43 19.82 -14.48 -25.02
C GLN A 43 19.16 -14.42 -23.62
N ILE A 44 18.15 -13.57 -23.44
CA ILE A 44 17.51 -13.32 -22.13
C ILE A 44 17.04 -14.61 -21.42
N PRO A 45 16.42 -15.61 -22.09
CA PRO A 45 15.97 -16.84 -21.43
C PRO A 45 17.10 -17.67 -20.82
N SER A 46 18.30 -17.60 -21.43
CA SER A 46 19.49 -18.29 -20.93
C SER A 46 20.16 -17.50 -19.79
N VAL A 47 20.17 -16.18 -19.91
CA VAL A 47 20.77 -15.27 -18.91
C VAL A 47 19.94 -15.23 -17.62
N ARG A 48 18.61 -15.24 -17.74
CA ARG A 48 17.64 -15.06 -16.64
C ARG A 48 17.98 -13.85 -15.75
N PRO A 49 18.00 -12.64 -16.32
CA PRO A 49 18.30 -11.44 -15.56
C PRO A 49 17.21 -11.16 -14.53
N ASP A 50 17.56 -10.42 -13.47
CA ASP A 50 16.60 -9.91 -12.49
C ASP A 50 15.70 -8.83 -13.11
N CYS A 51 16.24 -8.07 -14.07
CA CYS A 51 15.54 -7.00 -14.76
C CYS A 51 15.95 -6.90 -16.23
N VAL A 52 14.98 -6.66 -17.12
CA VAL A 52 15.18 -6.28 -18.52
C VAL A 52 14.66 -4.87 -18.70
N LEU A 53 15.54 -3.95 -19.07
CA LEU A 53 15.20 -2.59 -19.46
C LEU A 53 15.18 -2.53 -20.98
N PHE A 54 14.09 -2.07 -21.59
CA PHE A 54 14.00 -2.07 -23.06
C PHE A 54 13.30 -0.84 -23.63
N ASP A 55 13.78 -0.35 -24.78
CA ASP A 55 13.10 0.69 -25.54
C ASP A 55 11.86 0.13 -26.27
N LEU A 56 10.88 1.00 -26.57
CA LEU A 56 9.69 0.60 -27.32
C LEU A 56 9.90 0.60 -28.83
N MET A 57 10.67 1.56 -29.33
CA MET A 57 10.81 1.92 -30.73
C MET A 57 12.10 1.33 -31.30
N MET A 58 12.14 0.00 -31.46
CA MET A 58 13.28 -0.69 -32.04
C MET A 58 12.95 -1.24 -33.43
N PRO A 59 13.89 -1.22 -34.40
CA PRO A 59 13.69 -1.83 -35.71
C PRO A 59 13.43 -3.35 -35.63
N GLY A 60 12.56 -3.84 -36.52
CA GLY A 60 12.23 -5.26 -36.60
C GLY A 60 11.24 -5.69 -35.52
N LEU A 61 11.76 -6.24 -34.41
CA LEU A 61 10.93 -6.65 -33.28
C LEU A 61 10.86 -5.49 -32.28
N ASP A 62 9.69 -4.84 -32.18
CA ASP A 62 9.52 -3.69 -31.29
C ASP A 62 9.48 -4.10 -29.80
N GLY A 63 9.54 -3.13 -28.91
CA GLY A 63 9.53 -3.39 -27.47
C GLY A 63 8.23 -4.01 -26.96
N TYR A 64 7.10 -3.76 -27.63
CA TYR A 64 5.82 -4.35 -27.27
C TYR A 64 5.79 -5.85 -27.54
N GLU A 65 6.28 -6.27 -28.71
CA GLU A 65 6.44 -7.67 -29.07
C GLU A 65 7.48 -8.35 -28.18
N LEU A 66 8.60 -7.70 -27.89
CA LEU A 66 9.62 -8.21 -26.97
C LEU A 66 9.02 -8.51 -25.60
N CYS A 67 8.34 -7.53 -25.00
CA CYS A 67 7.69 -7.66 -23.70
C CYS A 67 6.73 -8.84 -23.66
N ARG A 68 5.84 -8.95 -24.66
CA ARG A 68 4.84 -10.02 -24.71
C ARG A 68 5.48 -11.40 -24.78
N ARG A 69 6.53 -11.55 -25.61
CA ARG A 69 7.22 -12.84 -25.77
C ARG A 69 7.98 -13.23 -24.50
N LEU A 70 8.71 -12.29 -23.90
CA LEU A 70 9.43 -12.54 -22.65
C LEU A 70 8.47 -12.87 -21.50
N ARG A 71 7.34 -12.16 -21.38
CA ARG A 71 6.34 -12.42 -20.34
C ARG A 71 5.68 -13.80 -20.49
N GLY A 72 5.57 -14.31 -21.73
CA GLY A 72 5.06 -15.65 -22.00
C GLY A 72 6.00 -16.79 -21.64
N MET A 73 7.24 -16.52 -21.20
CA MET A 73 8.25 -17.52 -20.86
C MET A 73 8.23 -17.81 -19.34
N PRO A 74 7.88 -19.03 -18.90
CA PRO A 74 7.80 -19.36 -17.47
C PRO A 74 9.11 -19.18 -16.70
N GLU A 75 10.26 -19.41 -17.36
CA GLU A 75 11.59 -19.24 -16.78
C GLU A 75 11.94 -17.78 -16.45
N LEU A 76 11.18 -16.81 -17.00
CA LEU A 76 11.31 -15.38 -16.74
C LEU A 76 10.21 -14.83 -15.83
N ALA A 77 9.44 -15.68 -15.17
CA ALA A 77 8.31 -15.26 -14.31
C ALA A 77 8.72 -14.26 -13.21
N ARG A 78 9.98 -14.30 -12.75
CA ARG A 78 10.53 -13.39 -11.73
C ARG A 78 11.29 -12.20 -12.31
N THR A 79 11.57 -12.19 -13.62
CA THR A 79 12.29 -11.12 -14.29
C THR A 79 11.37 -9.91 -14.41
N ARG A 80 11.85 -8.74 -13.96
CA ARG A 80 11.15 -7.47 -14.15
C ARG A 80 11.35 -6.97 -15.57
N LEU A 81 10.27 -6.62 -16.25
CA LEU A 81 10.29 -6.09 -17.61
C LEU A 81 9.94 -4.60 -17.56
N VAL A 82 10.90 -3.73 -17.86
CA VAL A 82 10.73 -2.28 -17.71
C VAL A 82 10.93 -1.59 -19.04
N VAL A 83 9.93 -0.80 -19.42
CA VAL A 83 10.05 0.07 -20.58
C VAL A 83 10.90 1.28 -20.23
N VAL A 84 11.85 1.64 -21.10
CA VAL A 84 12.63 2.87 -21.02
C VAL A 84 12.52 3.59 -22.35
N SER A 85 11.68 4.63 -22.44
CA SER A 85 11.38 5.28 -23.72
C SER A 85 11.38 6.80 -23.64
N SER A 86 11.68 7.46 -24.77
CA SER A 86 11.54 8.91 -24.92
C SER A 86 10.08 9.37 -25.00
N LYS A 87 9.13 8.44 -25.22
CA LYS A 87 7.70 8.79 -25.21
C LYS A 87 7.21 8.94 -23.78
N ALA A 88 6.77 10.12 -23.41
CA ALA A 88 6.22 10.40 -22.08
C ALA A 88 4.67 10.32 -22.03
N TYR A 89 4.03 9.94 -23.13
CA TYR A 89 2.57 9.98 -23.22
C TYR A 89 1.92 8.90 -22.35
N PRO A 90 0.91 9.21 -21.53
CA PRO A 90 0.36 8.21 -20.62
C PRO A 90 -0.34 7.03 -21.31
N PHE A 91 -0.76 7.17 -22.58
CA PHE A 91 -1.31 6.03 -23.32
C PHE A 91 -0.25 4.96 -23.63
N GLU A 92 1.02 5.36 -23.83
CA GLU A 92 2.13 4.42 -24.05
C GLU A 92 2.48 3.68 -22.75
N ARG A 93 2.48 4.40 -21.61
CA ARG A 93 2.65 3.77 -20.29
C ARG A 93 1.57 2.73 -20.04
N LYS A 94 0.29 3.10 -20.22
CA LYS A 94 -0.83 2.17 -20.03
C LYS A 94 -0.70 0.94 -20.92
N ARG A 95 -0.45 1.14 -22.22
CA ARG A 95 -0.28 0.05 -23.18
C ARG A 95 0.89 -0.86 -22.82
N ALA A 96 2.00 -0.31 -22.34
CA ALA A 96 3.15 -1.11 -21.89
C ALA A 96 2.78 -2.02 -20.72
N LEU A 97 2.08 -1.50 -19.71
CA LEU A 97 1.63 -2.28 -18.55
C LEU A 97 0.63 -3.37 -18.97
N GLU A 98 -0.35 -3.05 -19.84
CA GLU A 98 -1.30 -4.02 -20.39
C GLU A 98 -0.62 -5.16 -21.18
N MET A 99 0.55 -4.90 -21.76
CA MET A 99 1.36 -5.87 -22.50
C MET A 99 2.31 -6.68 -21.60
N GLY A 100 2.25 -6.47 -20.28
CA GLY A 100 2.99 -7.23 -19.29
C GLY A 100 4.30 -6.59 -18.81
N ALA A 101 4.53 -5.30 -19.07
CA ALA A 101 5.64 -4.57 -18.44
C ALA A 101 5.33 -4.33 -16.95
N ASP A 102 6.35 -4.42 -16.10
CA ASP A 102 6.28 -4.09 -14.68
C ASP A 102 6.40 -2.59 -14.43
N ALA A 103 7.10 -1.84 -15.27
CA ALA A 103 7.28 -0.40 -15.06
C ALA A 103 7.59 0.34 -16.36
N TYR A 104 7.57 1.68 -16.28
CA TYR A 104 7.87 2.57 -17.39
C TYR A 104 8.68 3.77 -16.92
N PHE A 105 9.87 3.96 -17.48
CA PHE A 105 10.74 5.09 -17.29
C PHE A 105 10.83 5.95 -18.54
N VAL A 106 10.90 7.26 -18.33
CA VAL A 106 10.96 8.25 -19.40
C VAL A 106 12.40 8.73 -19.54
N LYS A 107 12.93 8.74 -20.77
CA LYS A 107 14.24 9.32 -21.08
C LYS A 107 14.15 10.86 -21.06
N PRO A 108 15.21 11.59 -20.62
CA PRO A 108 16.51 11.08 -20.20
C PRO A 108 16.49 10.45 -18.80
N LEU A 109 17.30 9.42 -18.60
CA LEU A 109 17.44 8.74 -17.32
C LEU A 109 18.11 9.67 -16.30
N SER A 110 17.49 9.80 -15.13
CA SER A 110 18.01 10.59 -14.02
C SER A 110 19.24 9.92 -13.40
N PRO A 111 20.44 10.54 -13.44
CA PRO A 111 21.64 9.95 -12.84
C PRO A 111 21.56 9.78 -11.32
N THR A 112 20.63 10.46 -10.67
CA THR A 112 20.46 10.46 -9.21
C THR A 112 19.38 9.51 -8.73
N THR A 113 18.35 9.23 -9.53
CA THR A 113 17.19 8.42 -9.09
C THR A 113 17.03 7.10 -9.83
N PHE A 114 17.48 6.99 -11.08
CA PHE A 114 17.20 5.84 -11.94
C PHE A 114 17.63 4.49 -11.34
N THR A 115 18.85 4.40 -10.82
CA THR A 115 19.34 3.16 -10.20
C THR A 115 18.47 2.76 -9.01
N ALA A 116 18.15 3.70 -8.13
CA ALA A 116 17.33 3.43 -6.95
C ALA A 116 15.90 3.00 -7.36
N GLU A 117 15.34 3.57 -8.42
CA GLU A 117 14.04 3.16 -8.97
C GLU A 117 14.06 1.72 -9.50
N VAL A 118 15.13 1.33 -10.22
CA VAL A 118 15.31 -0.06 -10.70
C VAL A 118 15.48 -1.03 -9.53
N GLU A 119 16.36 -0.71 -8.58
CA GLU A 119 16.61 -1.52 -7.39
C GLU A 119 15.33 -1.74 -6.58
N ARG A 120 14.54 -0.69 -6.36
CA ARG A 120 13.26 -0.76 -5.65
C ARG A 120 12.24 -1.63 -6.38
N LEU A 121 12.15 -1.51 -7.70
CA LEU A 121 11.24 -2.33 -8.51
C LEU A 121 11.61 -3.82 -8.43
N VAL A 122 12.90 -4.15 -8.57
CA VAL A 122 13.38 -5.53 -8.50
C VAL A 122 13.17 -6.09 -7.10
N ALA A 123 13.47 -5.32 -6.06
CA ALA A 123 13.27 -5.72 -4.67
C ALA A 123 11.79 -5.74 -4.24
N GLY A 124 10.88 -5.23 -5.08
CA GLY A 124 9.45 -5.15 -4.80
C GLY A 124 9.11 -4.27 -3.60
N ILE A 125 9.93 -3.24 -3.32
CA ILE A 125 9.79 -2.40 -2.14
C ILE A 125 8.48 -1.60 -2.23
N LEU A 126 7.63 -1.76 -1.21
CA LEU A 126 6.41 -0.97 -1.06
C LEU A 126 6.71 0.23 -0.16
N THR A 127 6.26 1.43 -0.54
CA THR A 127 6.32 2.60 0.33
C THR A 127 4.97 2.82 0.98
N VAL A 128 4.93 2.72 2.31
CA VAL A 128 3.73 2.99 3.09
C VAL A 128 3.84 4.40 3.66
N THR A 129 2.78 5.21 3.50
CA THR A 129 2.71 6.57 4.07
C THR A 129 1.50 6.70 4.98
N PHE A 130 1.71 7.18 6.20
CA PHE A 130 0.63 7.42 7.17
C PHE A 130 0.13 8.86 7.02
N TRP A 131 -1.10 9.06 6.55
CA TRP A 131 -1.66 10.40 6.33
C TRP A 131 -2.55 10.88 7.46
N GLY A 132 -3.10 9.95 8.23
CA GLY A 132 -3.76 10.20 9.50
C GLY A 132 -3.61 8.98 10.41
N VAL A 133 -3.54 9.24 11.72
CA VAL A 133 -3.19 8.25 12.75
C VAL A 133 -4.13 8.30 13.96
N ARG A 134 -5.09 9.22 13.97
CA ARG A 134 -6.14 9.31 15.00
C ARG A 134 -7.33 8.43 14.65
N GLY A 135 -8.07 8.04 15.68
CA GLY A 135 -9.36 7.38 15.54
C GLY A 135 -10.50 8.30 15.94
N THR A 136 -11.72 7.94 15.54
CA THR A 136 -13.02 8.53 15.91
C THR A 136 -13.24 9.99 15.48
N LEU A 137 -12.34 10.91 15.81
CA LEU A 137 -12.44 12.34 15.50
C LEU A 137 -11.06 12.94 15.20
N PRO A 138 -10.97 13.92 14.29
CA PRO A 138 -9.75 14.67 14.12
C PRO A 138 -9.49 15.58 15.33
N VAL A 139 -8.21 15.80 15.64
CA VAL A 139 -7.76 16.61 16.78
C VAL A 139 -6.95 17.80 16.29
N SER A 140 -7.25 19.00 16.79
CA SER A 140 -6.48 20.22 16.49
C SER A 140 -6.14 20.97 17.77
N ARG A 141 -5.37 20.32 18.65
CA ARG A 141 -4.90 20.89 19.92
C ARG A 141 -3.37 20.98 19.96
N PRO A 142 -2.77 21.93 20.69
CA PRO A 142 -1.32 22.09 20.76
C PRO A 142 -0.55 20.84 21.24
N ASP A 143 -1.19 20.03 22.07
CA ASP A 143 -0.67 18.81 22.68
C ASP A 143 -0.89 17.55 21.82
N ALA A 144 -1.34 17.71 20.58
CA ALA A 144 -1.56 16.64 19.60
C ALA A 144 -0.77 16.87 18.28
N ARG A 145 0.27 17.72 18.32
CA ARG A 145 1.03 18.17 17.13
C ARG A 145 2.14 17.21 16.72
N ARG A 146 2.70 16.43 17.64
CA ARG A 146 3.84 15.54 17.40
C ARG A 146 3.48 14.41 16.45
N TYR A 147 2.35 13.76 16.70
CA TYR A 147 1.86 12.64 15.89
C TYR A 147 0.94 13.08 14.75
N GLY A 148 0.23 14.20 14.95
CA GLY A 148 -0.80 14.66 14.03
C GLY A 148 -2.22 14.44 14.58
N GLY A 149 -3.16 15.03 13.85
CA GLY A 149 -4.54 15.21 14.25
C GLY A 149 -5.56 14.59 13.30
N ASN A 150 -5.14 14.04 12.16
CA ASN A 150 -6.01 13.50 11.14
C ASN A 150 -6.46 12.09 11.47
N THR A 151 -7.71 11.77 11.15
CA THR A 151 -8.24 10.41 11.26
C THR A 151 -7.66 9.49 10.19
N LEU A 152 -7.71 8.20 10.47
CA LEU A 152 -6.95 7.15 9.79
C LEU A 152 -7.05 7.22 8.26
N SER A 153 -5.89 7.30 7.63
CA SER A 153 -5.73 7.08 6.20
C SER A 153 -4.28 6.71 5.93
N VAL A 154 -4.05 5.62 5.24
CA VAL A 154 -2.71 5.09 4.92
C VAL A 154 -2.64 4.82 3.44
N SER A 155 -1.54 5.17 2.78
CA SER A 155 -1.31 4.77 1.38
C SER A 155 -0.16 3.79 1.27
N VAL A 156 -0.22 2.94 0.25
CA VAL A 156 0.85 2.05 -0.18
C VAL A 156 1.12 2.32 -1.65
N ASP A 157 2.28 2.92 -1.92
CA ASP A 157 2.79 3.15 -3.27
C ASP A 157 3.65 1.95 -3.70
N PHE A 158 3.30 1.41 -4.87
CA PHE A 158 4.03 0.34 -5.52
C PHE A 158 5.10 0.93 -6.45
N PRO A 159 6.22 0.23 -6.65
CA PRO A 159 7.29 0.70 -7.51
C PRO A 159 6.87 0.78 -8.99
N ASP A 160 5.80 0.06 -9.39
CA ASP A 160 5.20 0.12 -10.73
C ASP A 160 4.23 1.29 -10.94
N GLY A 161 3.98 2.08 -9.89
CA GLY A 161 3.10 3.25 -9.92
C GLY A 161 1.65 2.97 -9.48
N ARG A 162 1.28 1.73 -9.15
CA ARG A 162 0.00 1.44 -8.49
C ARG A 162 -0.06 2.08 -7.10
N LEU A 163 -1.26 2.45 -6.67
CA LEU A 163 -1.51 3.08 -5.38
C LEU A 163 -2.67 2.37 -4.68
N PHE A 164 -2.45 1.95 -3.45
CA PHE A 164 -3.49 1.48 -2.55
C PHE A 164 -3.69 2.51 -1.45
N VAL A 165 -4.94 2.77 -1.08
CA VAL A 165 -5.33 3.67 0.00
C VAL A 165 -6.20 2.86 0.95
N PHE A 166 -5.80 2.78 2.21
CA PHE A 166 -6.54 2.16 3.29
C PHE A 166 -7.23 3.28 4.07
N ASP A 167 -8.56 3.24 4.04
CA ASP A 167 -9.45 4.24 4.60
C ASP A 167 -9.28 5.69 4.10
N GLY A 168 -10.41 6.38 4.08
CA GLY A 168 -10.61 7.75 3.62
C GLY A 168 -10.94 8.74 4.74
N GLY A 169 -10.33 8.55 5.92
CA GLY A 169 -10.39 9.52 7.00
C GLY A 169 -9.79 10.87 6.62
N THR A 170 -9.79 11.85 7.53
CA THR A 170 -9.36 13.23 7.22
C THR A 170 -7.93 13.31 6.68
N GLY A 171 -7.08 12.31 6.99
CA GLY A 171 -5.73 12.18 6.45
C GLY A 171 -5.69 12.06 4.92
N VAL A 172 -6.73 11.49 4.29
CA VAL A 172 -6.79 11.31 2.83
C VAL A 172 -6.71 12.64 2.07
N ARG A 173 -7.08 13.75 2.72
CA ARG A 173 -6.92 15.09 2.14
C ARG A 173 -5.43 15.46 1.97
N ALA A 174 -4.58 15.11 2.94
CA ALA A 174 -3.14 15.34 2.82
C ALA A 174 -2.53 14.48 1.71
N LEU A 175 -3.00 13.22 1.55
CA LEU A 175 -2.64 12.38 0.40
C LEU A 175 -3.06 13.04 -0.91
N SER A 176 -4.31 13.51 -1.01
CA SER A 176 -4.83 14.21 -2.19
C SER A 176 -3.93 15.37 -2.58
N ASP A 177 -3.62 16.26 -1.63
CA ASP A 177 -2.79 17.44 -1.89
C ASP A 177 -1.38 17.03 -2.35
N ALA A 178 -0.79 15.99 -1.75
CA ALA A 178 0.53 15.47 -2.14
C ALA A 178 0.53 14.88 -3.56
N LEU A 179 -0.49 14.09 -3.93
CA LEU A 179 -0.63 13.52 -5.28
C LEU A 179 -0.77 14.63 -6.33
N MET A 180 -1.60 15.64 -6.04
CA MET A 180 -1.81 16.77 -6.95
C MET A 180 -0.57 17.64 -7.08
N ALA A 181 0.14 17.92 -5.98
CA ALA A 181 1.41 18.67 -6.00
C ALA A 181 2.51 17.94 -6.78
N ALA A 182 2.53 16.60 -6.72
CA ALA A 182 3.42 15.76 -7.53
C ALA A 182 2.98 15.64 -9.00
N GLY A 183 1.88 16.27 -9.41
CA GLY A 183 1.34 16.16 -10.77
C GLY A 183 0.85 14.76 -11.12
N ARG A 184 0.56 13.91 -10.13
CA ARG A 184 0.08 12.54 -10.34
C ARG A 184 -1.37 12.56 -10.82
N THR A 185 -1.52 12.66 -12.13
CA THR A 185 -2.78 12.49 -12.85
C THR A 185 -2.77 11.16 -13.61
N ARG A 186 -3.95 10.63 -13.95
CA ARG A 186 -4.18 9.28 -14.50
C ARG A 186 -3.78 8.15 -13.56
N LEU A 187 -4.15 8.29 -12.30
CA LEU A 187 -3.99 7.27 -11.29
C LEU A 187 -4.79 6.00 -11.66
N ASP A 188 -4.22 4.85 -11.34
CA ASP A 188 -4.92 3.58 -11.25
C ASP A 188 -4.75 3.10 -9.81
N ALA A 189 -5.78 3.32 -8.98
CA ALA A 189 -5.66 3.20 -7.54
C ALA A 189 -6.80 2.38 -6.94
N ARG A 190 -6.56 1.81 -5.77
CA ARG A 190 -7.51 0.99 -5.02
C ARG A 190 -7.76 1.65 -3.67
N VAL A 191 -9.01 1.83 -3.30
CA VAL A 191 -9.39 2.37 -1.99
C VAL A 191 -10.04 1.23 -1.21
N LEU A 192 -9.36 0.74 -0.18
CA LEU A 192 -9.80 -0.35 0.67
C LEU A 192 -10.36 0.25 1.96
N ILE A 193 -11.68 0.22 2.11
CA ILE A 193 -12.40 0.71 3.28
C ILE A 193 -12.59 -0.43 4.26
N SER A 194 -12.05 -0.31 5.46
CA SER A 194 -12.22 -1.31 6.54
C SER A 194 -13.68 -1.44 6.94
N HIS A 195 -14.34 -0.32 7.19
CA HIS A 195 -15.75 -0.19 7.52
C HIS A 195 -16.21 1.28 7.35
N PRO A 196 -17.52 1.56 7.28
CA PRO A 196 -18.03 2.88 6.90
C PRO A 196 -18.26 3.84 8.08
N HIS A 197 -17.61 3.65 9.23
CA HIS A 197 -17.65 4.68 10.27
C HIS A 197 -17.05 5.99 9.74
N TRP A 198 -17.60 7.11 10.21
CA TRP A 198 -17.35 8.42 9.61
C TRP A 198 -15.87 8.75 9.52
N ASP A 199 -15.10 8.50 10.57
CA ASP A 199 -13.66 8.77 10.60
C ASP A 199 -12.82 7.96 9.62
N HIS A 200 -13.38 6.91 9.00
CA HIS A 200 -12.77 6.11 7.92
C HIS A 200 -13.23 6.51 6.52
N ILE A 201 -14.25 7.37 6.37
CA ILE A 201 -14.77 7.76 5.05
C ILE A 201 -14.96 9.28 4.88
N ILE A 202 -14.98 10.08 5.96
CA ILE A 202 -15.45 11.48 6.01
C ILE A 202 -14.84 12.38 4.95
N ALA A 203 -13.60 12.11 4.53
CA ALA A 203 -12.86 12.97 3.63
C ALA A 203 -12.70 12.43 2.21
N LEU A 204 -13.30 11.28 1.88
CA LEU A 204 -13.42 10.80 0.50
C LEU A 204 -14.04 11.86 -0.44
N PRO A 205 -15.07 12.64 -0.04
CA PRO A 205 -15.62 13.69 -0.89
C PRO A 205 -14.62 14.80 -1.22
N PHE A 206 -13.57 14.97 -0.40
CA PHE A 206 -12.51 15.96 -0.60
C PHE A 206 -11.26 15.38 -1.27
N PHE A 207 -11.30 14.11 -1.70
CA PHE A 207 -10.22 13.49 -2.43
C PHE A 207 -10.23 13.96 -3.89
N VAL A 208 -9.51 15.06 -4.17
CA VAL A 208 -9.44 15.72 -5.48
C VAL A 208 -9.23 14.76 -6.65
N PRO A 209 -8.40 13.69 -6.52
CA PRO A 209 -8.24 12.72 -7.59
C PRO A 209 -9.53 12.07 -8.15
N PHE A 210 -10.63 11.98 -7.39
CA PHE A 210 -11.90 11.49 -7.94
C PHE A 210 -12.53 12.44 -8.97
N TYR A 211 -12.15 13.71 -8.95
CA TYR A 211 -12.66 14.75 -9.84
C TYR A 211 -11.72 15.06 -11.01
N VAL A 212 -10.69 14.23 -11.21
CA VAL A 212 -9.72 14.39 -12.31
C VAL A 212 -9.98 13.35 -13.39
N GLN A 213 -10.32 13.83 -14.60
CA GLN A 213 -10.59 12.97 -15.74
C GLN A 213 -9.39 12.08 -16.09
N GLY A 214 -9.68 10.80 -16.35
CA GLY A 214 -8.68 9.81 -16.74
C GLY A 214 -8.05 9.06 -15.57
N ASN A 215 -8.34 9.44 -14.33
CA ASN A 215 -8.08 8.58 -13.17
C ASN A 215 -9.06 7.40 -13.15
N ARG A 216 -8.62 6.28 -12.57
CA ARG A 216 -9.37 5.05 -12.35
C ARG A 216 -9.24 4.62 -10.90
N PHE A 217 -10.38 4.30 -10.29
CA PHE A 217 -10.46 3.82 -8.92
C PHE A 217 -11.37 2.61 -8.84
N GLU A 218 -11.02 1.68 -7.96
CA GLU A 218 -11.93 0.67 -7.44
C GLU A 218 -11.99 0.87 -5.92
N ILE A 219 -13.19 1.18 -5.41
CA ILE A 219 -13.46 1.30 -3.98
C ILE A 219 -14.02 -0.02 -3.49
N CYS A 220 -13.29 -0.66 -2.58
CA CYS A 220 -13.63 -1.97 -2.04
C CYS A 220 -13.88 -1.87 -0.53
N GLY A 221 -14.84 -2.64 -0.03
CA GLY A 221 -15.10 -2.75 1.41
C GLY A 221 -16.27 -3.67 1.70
N PRO A 222 -16.62 -3.88 2.97
CA PRO A 222 -17.73 -4.74 3.34
C PRO A 222 -19.10 -4.12 3.05
N SER A 223 -20.02 -4.91 2.50
CA SER A 223 -21.45 -4.57 2.50
C SER A 223 -22.03 -4.68 3.92
N HIS A 224 -23.11 -3.97 4.18
CA HIS A 224 -23.79 -3.95 5.48
C HIS A 224 -25.25 -4.36 5.32
N GLY A 225 -25.50 -5.67 5.41
CA GLY A 225 -26.79 -6.24 5.00
C GLY A 225 -27.02 -6.01 3.50
N ASP A 226 -28.12 -5.35 3.15
CA ASP A 226 -28.45 -5.01 1.76
C ASP A 226 -27.80 -3.70 1.27
N ILE A 227 -27.07 -2.98 2.14
CA ILE A 227 -26.41 -1.73 1.78
C ILE A 227 -25.03 -2.04 1.21
N THR A 228 -24.83 -1.77 -0.09
CA THR A 228 -23.55 -1.99 -0.77
C THR A 228 -22.54 -0.88 -0.51
N MET A 229 -21.28 -1.11 -0.85
CA MET A 229 -20.22 -0.08 -0.79
C MET A 229 -20.54 1.12 -1.67
N ARG A 230 -21.19 0.90 -2.82
CA ARG A 230 -21.68 1.99 -3.66
C ARG A 230 -22.73 2.82 -2.92
N ASP A 231 -23.69 2.17 -2.25
CA ASP A 231 -24.76 2.84 -1.52
C ASP A 231 -24.22 3.64 -0.32
N LEU A 232 -23.24 3.08 0.41
CA LEU A 232 -22.58 3.75 1.53
C LEU A 232 -21.90 5.06 1.11
N ILE A 233 -21.06 5.01 0.06
CA ILE A 233 -20.36 6.20 -0.43
C ILE A 233 -21.35 7.21 -1.05
N ASN A 234 -22.36 6.74 -1.79
CA ASN A 234 -23.40 7.61 -2.31
C ASN A 234 -24.18 8.30 -1.19
N GLY A 235 -24.56 7.57 -0.15
CA GLY A 235 -25.33 8.11 0.98
C GLY A 235 -24.55 9.12 1.80
N GLN A 236 -23.23 8.93 1.94
CA GLN A 236 -22.36 9.95 2.54
C GLN A 236 -22.39 11.27 1.75
N MET A 237 -22.41 11.16 0.42
CA MET A 237 -22.39 12.29 -0.51
C MET A 237 -23.79 12.70 -0.97
N ASP A 238 -24.81 12.38 -0.19
CA ASP A 238 -26.18 12.81 -0.47
C ASP A 238 -26.29 14.34 -0.32
N SER A 239 -27.06 14.96 -1.22
CA SER A 239 -27.18 16.43 -1.32
C SER A 239 -27.78 17.09 -0.08
N VAL A 240 -28.43 16.31 0.79
CA VAL A 240 -28.91 16.77 2.11
C VAL A 240 -27.75 17.13 3.04
N TYR A 241 -26.65 16.38 3.00
CA TYR A 241 -25.51 16.53 3.92
C TYR A 241 -24.28 17.14 3.26
N PHE A 242 -24.11 16.95 1.95
CA PHE A 242 -22.93 17.39 1.21
C PHE A 242 -23.28 17.91 -0.19
N PRO A 243 -22.76 19.07 -0.62
CA PRO A 243 -23.21 19.73 -1.86
C PRO A 243 -22.74 19.07 -3.16
N ILE A 244 -21.87 18.05 -3.08
CA ILE A 244 -21.30 17.34 -4.24
C ILE A 244 -21.67 15.86 -4.11
N THR A 245 -22.21 15.27 -5.15
CA THR A 245 -22.56 13.85 -5.17
C THR A 245 -21.49 13.04 -5.90
N THR A 246 -21.60 11.71 -5.90
CA THR A 246 -20.70 10.84 -6.67
C THR A 246 -20.88 11.01 -8.20
N ARG A 247 -21.95 11.70 -8.65
CA ARG A 247 -22.18 11.99 -10.08
C ARG A 247 -21.21 13.02 -10.63
N GLU A 248 -20.63 13.85 -9.76
CA GLU A 248 -19.63 14.85 -10.13
C GLU A 248 -18.23 14.25 -10.27
N PHE A 249 -18.03 12.97 -9.97
CA PHE A 249 -16.75 12.30 -10.23
C PHE A 249 -16.43 12.32 -11.73
N ALA A 250 -15.23 12.81 -12.06
CA ALA A 250 -14.69 12.78 -13.41
C ALA A 250 -13.77 11.57 -13.65
N ALA A 251 -13.34 10.91 -12.57
CA ALA A 251 -12.64 9.63 -12.62
C ALA A 251 -13.61 8.47 -12.93
N ASP A 252 -13.08 7.38 -13.47
CA ASP A 252 -13.80 6.11 -13.55
C ASP A 252 -13.73 5.42 -12.19
N VAL A 253 -14.84 5.43 -11.45
CA VAL A 253 -14.94 4.87 -10.09
C VAL A 253 -15.84 3.64 -10.10
N GLN A 254 -15.23 2.49 -9.84
CA GLN A 254 -15.91 1.21 -9.65
C GLN A 254 -16.02 0.88 -8.15
N TYR A 255 -16.99 0.05 -7.81
CA TYR A 255 -17.24 -0.36 -6.43
C TYR A 255 -17.28 -1.89 -6.37
N ARG A 256 -16.73 -2.45 -5.29
CA ARG A 256 -16.73 -3.89 -5.06
C ARG A 256 -17.00 -4.22 -3.59
N ASP A 257 -18.08 -4.93 -3.35
CA ASP A 257 -18.37 -5.50 -2.03
C ASP A 257 -17.46 -6.70 -1.76
N LEU A 258 -16.83 -6.68 -0.60
CA LEU A 258 -15.94 -7.74 -0.11
C LEU A 258 -16.56 -8.42 1.11
N ALA A 259 -16.25 -9.71 1.26
CA ALA A 259 -16.48 -10.47 2.47
C ALA A 259 -15.12 -11.00 2.95
N GLU A 260 -15.10 -11.85 3.99
CA GLU A 260 -13.91 -12.64 4.32
C GLU A 260 -13.55 -13.56 3.15
N GLY A 261 -12.29 -13.53 2.69
CA GLY A 261 -11.89 -14.26 1.49
C GLY A 261 -10.52 -13.86 0.93
N THR A 262 -10.28 -14.24 -0.33
CA THR A 262 -9.07 -13.89 -1.08
C THR A 262 -9.48 -13.35 -2.45
N TYR A 263 -8.91 -12.20 -2.81
CA TYR A 263 -9.26 -11.46 -4.00
C TYR A 263 -8.00 -11.05 -4.77
N ASP A 264 -8.09 -11.05 -6.10
CA ASP A 264 -7.21 -10.23 -6.92
C ASP A 264 -7.82 -8.83 -6.99
N ILE A 265 -7.10 -7.84 -6.46
CA ILE A 265 -7.47 -6.43 -6.52
C ILE A 265 -6.34 -5.71 -7.23
N GLY A 266 -6.58 -5.23 -8.45
CA GLY A 266 -5.58 -4.51 -9.23
C GLY A 266 -4.29 -5.30 -9.52
N GLY A 267 -4.37 -6.64 -9.68
CA GLY A 267 -3.23 -7.51 -9.90
C GLY A 267 -2.38 -7.73 -8.63
N VAL A 268 -2.98 -7.55 -7.45
CA VAL A 268 -2.35 -7.80 -6.15
C VAL A 268 -3.24 -8.77 -5.36
N PRO A 269 -2.71 -9.90 -4.88
CA PRO A 269 -3.42 -10.77 -3.95
C PRO A 269 -3.72 -10.03 -2.64
N VAL A 270 -5.00 -9.90 -2.31
CA VAL A 270 -5.49 -9.32 -1.06
C VAL A 270 -6.37 -10.33 -0.35
N ARG A 271 -5.97 -10.74 0.85
CA ARG A 271 -6.79 -11.53 1.77
C ARG A 271 -7.55 -10.59 2.69
N THR A 272 -8.79 -10.93 3.00
CA THR A 272 -9.64 -10.18 3.93
C THR A 272 -10.09 -11.09 5.07
N MET A 273 -10.26 -10.52 6.26
CA MET A 273 -10.79 -11.21 7.44
C MET A 273 -11.81 -10.32 8.14
N LEU A 274 -12.93 -10.90 8.61
CA LEU A 274 -13.88 -10.16 9.43
C LEU A 274 -13.29 -9.87 10.82
N LEU A 275 -13.34 -8.60 11.23
CA LEU A 275 -12.82 -8.12 12.51
C LEU A 275 -13.90 -8.07 13.58
N SER A 276 -13.48 -8.14 14.85
CA SER A 276 -14.38 -8.01 15.99
C SER A 276 -14.68 -6.53 16.26
N HIS A 277 -15.67 -5.99 15.54
CA HIS A 277 -16.09 -4.59 15.62
C HIS A 277 -17.61 -4.49 15.39
N PRO A 278 -18.31 -3.46 15.91
CA PRO A 278 -19.71 -3.21 15.55
C PRO A 278 -19.90 -3.04 14.04
N GLY A 279 -20.81 -3.82 13.46
CA GLY A 279 -21.03 -3.85 12.00
C GLY A 279 -20.07 -4.78 11.28
N ASN A 280 -19.94 -4.64 9.95
CA ASN A 280 -18.98 -5.43 9.19
C ASN A 280 -17.70 -4.61 9.03
N CYS A 281 -16.63 -5.08 9.68
CA CYS A 281 -15.29 -4.52 9.56
C CYS A 281 -14.33 -5.57 8.96
N LEU A 282 -13.52 -5.16 7.98
CA LEU A 282 -12.54 -6.02 7.33
C LEU A 282 -11.12 -5.59 7.66
N GLY A 283 -10.31 -6.57 8.06
CA GLY A 283 -8.86 -6.50 8.02
C GLY A 283 -8.35 -6.92 6.65
N TYR A 284 -7.28 -6.29 6.19
CA TYR A 284 -6.69 -6.54 4.88
C TYR A 284 -5.26 -7.05 5.02
N ARG A 285 -4.91 -8.12 4.30
CA ARG A 285 -3.54 -8.59 4.11
C ARG A 285 -3.18 -8.52 2.64
N LEU A 286 -2.20 -7.68 2.34
CA LEU A 286 -1.66 -7.48 1.02
C LEU A 286 -0.34 -8.23 0.88
N GLU A 287 -0.14 -8.93 -0.24
CA GLU A 287 1.11 -9.61 -0.54
C GLU A 287 1.63 -9.20 -1.92
N HIS A 288 2.88 -8.73 -2.00
CA HIS A 288 3.49 -8.32 -3.26
C HIS A 288 4.99 -8.61 -3.26
N ALA A 289 5.46 -9.39 -4.24
CA ALA A 289 6.90 -9.65 -4.43
C ALA A 289 7.63 -10.16 -3.16
N GLY A 290 6.94 -10.97 -2.36
CA GLY A 290 7.47 -11.49 -1.08
C GLY A 290 7.39 -10.51 0.09
N ARG A 291 6.80 -9.32 -0.10
CA ARG A 291 6.46 -8.36 0.96
C ARG A 291 5.02 -8.56 1.40
N SER A 292 4.76 -8.27 2.66
CA SER A 292 3.43 -8.40 3.24
C SER A 292 3.07 -7.25 4.19
N LEU A 293 1.84 -6.78 4.08
CA LEU A 293 1.27 -5.76 4.96
C LEU A 293 -0.09 -6.22 5.44
N CYS A 294 -0.30 -6.16 6.75
CA CYS A 294 -1.60 -6.37 7.39
C CYS A 294 -2.11 -5.03 7.93
N PHE A 295 -3.30 -4.63 7.50
CA PHE A 295 -4.04 -3.49 8.01
C PHE A 295 -5.25 -4.02 8.78
N VAL A 296 -5.18 -3.96 10.10
CA VAL A 296 -6.15 -4.52 11.06
C VAL A 296 -6.48 -3.42 12.06
N THR A 297 -7.24 -2.42 11.64
CA THR A 297 -7.73 -1.37 12.54
C THR A 297 -9.09 -1.76 13.11
N ASP A 298 -9.50 -1.09 14.19
CA ASP A 298 -10.86 -1.17 14.72
C ASP A 298 -11.22 -2.62 15.03
N ASN A 299 -10.41 -3.25 15.87
CA ASN A 299 -10.57 -4.63 16.23
C ASN A 299 -10.48 -4.84 17.74
N GLU A 300 -11.46 -5.53 18.31
CA GLU A 300 -11.47 -5.86 19.74
C GLU A 300 -10.89 -7.25 20.02
N LEU A 301 -9.80 -7.27 20.77
CA LEU A 301 -9.24 -8.44 21.42
C LEU A 301 -9.47 -8.31 22.92
N TYR A 302 -10.11 -9.31 23.51
CA TYR A 302 -10.38 -9.33 24.93
C TYR A 302 -9.16 -9.86 25.73
N PRO A 303 -8.90 -9.34 26.94
CA PRO A 303 -7.88 -9.84 27.86
C PRO A 303 -8.06 -11.32 28.20
N ALA A 304 -6.97 -11.99 28.58
CA ALA A 304 -6.93 -13.44 28.75
C ALA A 304 -7.96 -14.03 29.73
N ASP A 305 -8.30 -13.27 30.76
CA ASP A 305 -9.25 -13.59 31.82
C ASP A 305 -10.70 -13.17 31.51
N SER A 306 -10.95 -12.51 30.38
CA SER A 306 -12.28 -12.06 29.99
C SER A 306 -13.16 -13.23 29.53
N PRO A 307 -14.44 -13.31 29.99
CA PRO A 307 -15.38 -14.32 29.51
C PRO A 307 -15.79 -14.12 28.04
N HIS A 308 -15.51 -12.95 27.46
CA HIS A 308 -15.81 -12.63 26.06
C HIS A 308 -14.68 -13.04 25.10
N ARG A 309 -13.55 -13.50 25.64
CA ARG A 309 -12.41 -13.90 24.82
C ARG A 309 -12.69 -15.17 24.05
N SER A 310 -12.43 -15.11 22.76
CA SER A 310 -12.37 -16.28 21.88
C SER A 310 -10.93 -16.53 21.47
N GLU A 311 -10.33 -17.61 21.98
CA GLU A 311 -8.98 -18.04 21.55
C GLU A 311 -8.99 -18.45 20.07
N GLU A 312 -10.07 -19.05 19.57
CA GLU A 312 -10.20 -19.37 18.15
C GLU A 312 -10.10 -18.11 17.28
N TYR A 313 -10.76 -17.02 17.69
CA TYR A 313 -10.68 -15.75 16.99
C TYR A 313 -9.26 -15.15 17.06
N ALA A 314 -8.67 -15.13 18.25
CA ALA A 314 -7.31 -14.61 18.45
C ALA A 314 -6.27 -15.39 17.62
N ASP A 315 -6.38 -16.71 17.55
CA ASP A 315 -5.49 -17.57 16.76
C ASP A 315 -5.70 -17.38 15.26
N ARG A 316 -6.95 -17.26 14.80
CA ARG A 316 -7.25 -16.93 13.39
C ARG A 316 -6.68 -15.57 12.99
N LEU A 317 -6.79 -14.56 13.85
CA LEU A 317 -6.25 -13.23 13.57
C LEU A 317 -4.72 -13.24 13.59
N ALA A 318 -4.09 -13.94 14.54
CA ALA A 318 -2.65 -14.11 14.57
C ALA A 318 -2.13 -14.84 13.33
N GLU A 319 -2.84 -15.89 12.87
CA GLU A 319 -2.54 -16.59 11.62
C GLU A 319 -2.70 -15.67 10.39
N PHE A 320 -3.77 -14.88 10.37
CA PHE A 320 -3.99 -13.88 9.32
C PHE A 320 -2.82 -12.88 9.25
N CYS A 321 -2.27 -12.47 10.39
CA CYS A 321 -1.14 -11.54 10.47
C CYS A 321 0.25 -12.20 10.40
N ARG A 322 0.33 -13.53 10.27
CA ARG A 322 1.57 -14.29 10.46
C ARG A 322 2.71 -13.82 9.56
N ASP A 323 3.88 -13.60 10.15
CA ASP A 323 5.16 -13.24 9.52
C ASP A 323 5.08 -12.01 8.60
N THR A 324 4.14 -11.09 8.87
CA THR A 324 3.96 -9.87 8.06
C THR A 324 5.13 -8.89 8.22
N ASP A 325 5.54 -8.19 7.15
CA ASP A 325 6.58 -7.16 7.24
C ASP A 325 6.10 -5.94 8.04
N ALA A 326 4.83 -5.58 7.86
CA ALA A 326 4.13 -4.55 8.62
C ALA A 326 2.77 -5.04 9.10
N LEU A 327 2.51 -4.85 10.40
CA LEU A 327 1.18 -4.94 11.00
C LEU A 327 0.77 -3.54 11.45
N ILE A 328 -0.21 -2.94 10.78
CA ILE A 328 -0.81 -1.66 11.14
C ILE A 328 -2.12 -1.96 11.86
N THR A 329 -2.24 -1.53 13.12
CA THR A 329 -3.39 -1.88 13.96
C THR A 329 -3.76 -0.76 14.91
N ASP A 330 -5.02 -0.74 15.34
CA ASP A 330 -5.48 0.21 16.33
C ASP A 330 -4.75 0.02 17.65
N CYS A 331 -4.52 1.14 18.32
CA CYS A 331 -3.92 1.24 19.64
C CYS A 331 -4.68 2.34 20.37
N THR A 332 -5.98 2.14 20.54
CA THR A 332 -6.89 3.18 21.04
C THR A 332 -6.75 3.34 22.56
N TYR A 333 -6.76 2.25 23.32
CA TYR A 333 -6.80 2.29 24.78
C TYR A 333 -5.53 1.76 25.46
N ALA A 334 -5.10 2.42 26.53
CA ALA A 334 -4.20 1.81 27.49
C ALA A 334 -4.91 0.70 28.29
N ASP A 335 -4.16 -0.23 28.87
CA ASP A 335 -4.73 -1.35 29.64
C ASP A 335 -5.62 -0.89 30.80
N ALA A 336 -5.28 0.22 31.45
CA ALA A 336 -6.07 0.80 32.53
C ALA A 336 -7.37 1.48 32.05
N GLU A 337 -7.45 1.86 30.78
CA GLU A 337 -8.62 2.50 30.18
C GLU A 337 -9.61 1.47 29.65
N TYR A 338 -9.11 0.35 29.10
CA TYR A 338 -9.90 -0.65 28.40
C TYR A 338 -11.15 -1.18 29.15
N PRO A 339 -11.14 -1.45 30.47
CA PRO A 339 -12.32 -1.96 31.16
C PRO A 339 -13.58 -1.07 31.06
N ARG A 340 -13.41 0.24 30.80
CA ARG A 340 -14.52 1.19 30.60
C ARG A 340 -15.02 1.27 29.16
N HIS A 341 -14.31 0.63 28.23
CA HIS A 341 -14.52 0.70 26.78
C HIS A 341 -14.72 -0.69 26.15
N MET A 342 -14.89 -1.72 26.97
CA MET A 342 -15.21 -3.07 26.49
C MET A 342 -16.49 -3.03 25.63
N HIS A 343 -16.48 -3.80 24.52
CA HIS A 343 -17.51 -3.85 23.48
C HIS A 343 -17.56 -2.65 22.54
N TRP A 344 -16.61 -1.70 22.62
CA TRP A 344 -16.55 -0.57 21.69
C TRP A 344 -15.80 -0.93 20.41
N GLY A 345 -15.29 -2.15 20.27
CA GLY A 345 -14.64 -2.59 19.03
C GLY A 345 -13.16 -2.22 18.90
N HIS A 346 -12.47 -1.95 20.01
CA HIS A 346 -11.03 -1.62 20.04
C HIS A 346 -10.28 -2.37 21.13
N SER A 347 -8.98 -2.57 20.93
CA SER A 347 -8.12 -3.33 21.85
C SER A 347 -7.32 -2.45 22.82
N SER A 348 -6.87 -3.06 23.93
CA SER A 348 -5.85 -2.44 24.78
C SER A 348 -4.43 -2.71 24.26
N VAL A 349 -3.47 -1.88 24.66
CA VAL A 349 -2.06 -2.01 24.26
C VAL A 349 -1.47 -3.41 24.48
N SER A 350 -1.81 -4.09 25.57
CA SER A 350 -1.32 -5.44 25.84
C SER A 350 -1.87 -6.49 24.85
N GLN A 351 -3.15 -6.40 24.43
CA GLN A 351 -3.68 -7.35 23.45
C GLN A 351 -3.12 -7.10 22.05
N VAL A 352 -2.88 -5.83 21.70
CA VAL A 352 -2.20 -5.47 20.44
C VAL A 352 -0.76 -6.00 20.42
N ALA A 353 -0.04 -5.90 21.53
CA ALA A 353 1.29 -6.45 21.68
C ALA A 353 1.28 -8.00 21.57
N GLU A 354 0.30 -8.65 22.21
CA GLU A 354 0.11 -10.10 22.13
C GLU A 354 -0.16 -10.56 20.70
N LEU A 355 -1.04 -9.88 19.97
CA LEU A 355 -1.32 -10.19 18.56
C LEU A 355 -0.02 -10.15 17.73
N ALA A 356 0.76 -9.08 17.84
CA ALA A 356 1.99 -8.93 17.08
C ALA A 356 3.03 -10.00 17.42
N TRP A 357 3.14 -10.37 18.70
CA TRP A 357 4.01 -11.45 19.16
C TRP A 357 3.56 -12.82 18.64
N ARG A 358 2.27 -13.17 18.77
CA ARG A 358 1.71 -14.44 18.24
C ARG A 358 1.89 -14.54 16.73
N ALA A 359 1.68 -13.43 16.02
CA ALA A 359 1.84 -13.34 14.57
C ALA A 359 3.32 -13.33 14.13
N ARG A 360 4.27 -13.09 15.04
CA ARG A 360 5.68 -12.81 14.70
C ARG A 360 5.81 -11.70 13.65
N ALA A 361 4.99 -10.65 13.80
CA ALA A 361 5.06 -9.50 12.91
C ALA A 361 6.47 -8.88 12.99
N ARG A 362 7.05 -8.53 11.84
CA ARG A 362 8.38 -7.93 11.80
C ARG A 362 8.38 -6.53 12.40
N THR A 363 7.39 -5.71 12.02
CA THR A 363 7.17 -4.38 12.59
C THR A 363 5.69 -4.16 12.88
N LEU A 364 5.38 -3.72 14.09
CA LEU A 364 4.08 -3.29 14.57
C LEU A 364 3.97 -1.76 14.50
N TYR A 365 2.94 -1.25 13.84
CA TYR A 365 2.61 0.17 13.73
C TYR A 365 1.32 0.47 14.48
N LEU A 366 1.42 1.28 15.51
CA LEU A 366 0.31 1.66 16.40
C LEU A 366 -0.42 2.87 15.83
N VAL A 367 -1.68 2.73 15.43
CA VAL A 367 -2.51 3.83 14.88
C VAL A 367 -3.84 3.94 15.63
N HIS A 368 -4.79 4.71 15.08
CA HIS A 368 -6.16 4.85 15.61
C HIS A 368 -6.18 5.32 17.07
N HIS A 369 -5.32 6.30 17.40
CA HIS A 369 -5.22 6.81 18.76
C HIS A 369 -6.48 7.62 19.14
N ASP A 370 -6.96 7.41 20.36
CA ASP A 370 -8.15 8.08 20.88
C ASP A 370 -8.01 9.62 20.83
N PRO A 371 -9.06 10.35 20.44
CA PRO A 371 -8.98 11.80 20.26
C PRO A 371 -8.89 12.59 21.57
N SER A 372 -9.16 11.98 22.72
CA SER A 372 -8.97 12.60 24.03
C SER A 372 -7.52 12.55 24.53
N GLN A 373 -6.71 11.64 23.97
CA GLN A 373 -5.30 11.44 24.33
C GLN A 373 -4.36 12.45 23.66
N ASN A 374 -3.41 12.98 24.43
CA ASN A 374 -2.34 13.84 23.93
C ASN A 374 -1.13 13.01 23.44
N ASP A 375 -0.12 13.70 22.90
CA ASP A 375 1.07 13.05 22.35
C ASP A 375 1.87 12.25 23.40
N ASP A 376 1.90 12.70 24.65
CA ASP A 376 2.60 11.99 25.73
C ASP A 376 1.88 10.69 26.13
N ALA A 377 0.56 10.63 25.99
CA ALA A 377 -0.19 9.40 26.17
C ALA A 377 0.11 8.38 25.05
N ILE A 378 0.34 8.85 23.82
CA ILE A 378 0.79 7.99 22.70
C ILE A 378 2.19 7.45 22.99
N ASP A 379 3.11 8.29 23.48
CA ASP A 379 4.46 7.85 23.88
C ASP A 379 4.39 6.80 24.99
N ALA A 380 3.51 6.99 25.99
CA ALA A 380 3.31 6.04 27.06
C ALA A 380 2.78 4.69 26.54
N LYS A 381 1.85 4.69 25.60
CA LYS A 381 1.36 3.46 24.95
C LYS A 381 2.45 2.77 24.15
N LEU A 382 3.25 3.52 23.38
CA LEU A 382 4.39 2.97 22.65
C LEU A 382 5.40 2.30 23.60
N ALA A 383 5.75 2.97 24.69
CA ALA A 383 6.66 2.42 25.70
C ALA A 383 6.09 1.17 26.39
N ALA A 384 4.79 1.15 26.68
CA ALA A 384 4.11 -0.01 27.25
C ALA A 384 4.18 -1.23 26.31
N VAL A 385 3.91 -1.04 25.01
CA VAL A 385 4.01 -2.12 24.00
C VAL A 385 5.46 -2.61 23.87
N GLN A 386 6.44 -1.70 23.85
CA GLN A 386 7.86 -2.06 23.81
C GLN A 386 8.28 -2.90 25.02
N ALA A 387 7.87 -2.48 26.22
CA ALA A 387 8.16 -3.21 27.45
C ALA A 387 7.50 -4.60 27.46
N TRP A 388 6.24 -4.68 27.02
CA TRP A 388 5.51 -5.94 26.90
C TRP A 388 6.21 -6.90 25.94
N LEU A 389 6.54 -6.46 24.72
CA LEU A 389 7.23 -7.28 23.73
C LEU A 389 8.61 -7.75 24.21
N GLY A 390 9.37 -6.86 24.87
CA GLY A 390 10.67 -7.18 25.46
C GLY A 390 10.57 -8.24 26.57
N ALA A 391 9.55 -8.16 27.43
CA ALA A 391 9.30 -9.16 28.48
C ALA A 391 8.95 -10.54 27.92
N HIS A 392 8.39 -10.60 26.70
CA HIS A 392 8.01 -11.84 26.02
C HIS A 392 9.05 -12.31 24.97
N GLY A 393 10.23 -11.69 24.94
CA GLY A 393 11.33 -12.07 24.04
C GLY A 393 11.00 -11.91 22.56
N ALA A 394 10.11 -10.98 22.20
CA ALA A 394 9.72 -10.74 20.82
C ALA A 394 10.85 -10.03 20.04
N GLU A 395 11.10 -10.45 18.79
CA GLU A 395 11.96 -9.71 17.86
C GLU A 395 11.22 -8.58 17.11
N THR A 396 9.90 -8.50 17.31
CA THR A 396 9.02 -7.51 16.69
C THR A 396 9.45 -6.09 17.06
N ARG A 397 9.71 -5.28 16.03
CA ARG A 397 9.91 -3.83 16.20
C ARG A 397 8.55 -3.17 16.37
N VAL A 398 8.49 -2.07 17.10
CA VAL A 398 7.25 -1.30 17.24
C VAL A 398 7.50 0.19 17.06
N ALA A 399 6.57 0.86 16.38
CA ALA A 399 6.57 2.30 16.17
C ALA A 399 5.14 2.87 16.26
N ALA A 400 5.03 4.10 16.76
CA ALA A 400 3.85 4.94 16.56
C ALA A 400 4.20 5.93 15.42
N PRO A 401 3.58 5.82 14.23
CA PRO A 401 3.89 6.69 13.11
C PRO A 401 3.35 8.11 13.35
N VAL A 402 4.10 9.10 12.92
CA VAL A 402 3.63 10.48 12.79
C VAL A 402 3.01 10.67 11.40
N GLU A 403 2.11 11.65 11.25
CA GLU A 403 1.60 12.01 9.93
C GLU A 403 2.72 12.32 8.94
N ARG A 404 2.53 11.85 7.71
CA ARG A 404 3.46 11.88 6.58
C ARG A 404 4.73 11.07 6.78
N ALA A 405 4.83 10.28 7.85
CA ALA A 405 5.90 9.30 7.98
C ALA A 405 5.81 8.31 6.82
N GLN A 406 6.96 8.05 6.19
CA GLN A 406 7.11 7.06 5.14
C GLN A 406 7.97 5.91 5.65
N ILE A 407 7.54 4.69 5.36
CA ILE A 407 8.30 3.47 5.63
C ILE A 407 8.43 2.68 4.33
N GLU A 408 9.50 1.91 4.23
CA GLU A 408 9.71 0.94 3.17
C GLU A 408 9.63 -0.46 3.76
N ILE A 409 8.81 -1.33 3.17
CA ILE A 409 8.66 -2.72 3.60
C ILE A 409 9.14 -3.72 2.58
#